data_AF-A0A9D2THS2-F1
#
_entry.id   AF-A0A9D2THS2-F1
#
_cell.length_a   1.000
_cell.length_b   1.000
_cell.length_c   1.000
_cell.angle_alpha   90.00
_cell.angle_beta   90.00
_cell.angle_gamma   90.00
#
_symmetry.space_group_name_H-M   'P 1'
#
loop_
_entity.id
_entity.type
_entity.pdbx_description
1 polymer ?
#
loop_
_entity_poly.entity_id
_entity_poly.type
_entity_poly.pdbx_seq_one_letter_code
_entity_poly.pdbx_strand_id
1 'polypeptide(L)'
;MEQSQQVLSEASRQRAMLGPEGLIARTVAERATALRDVRRHLHRHPELSHEEHATTDFIAQQLAELGLAPRRMAGTGLICDIPGADPSLELMGLRADMDALGIPELSTVPYRSTVEGVSHACGHDVHMSAVLGAATALVRVADEGALRRGVRLVFQPAEEMHPCGALELIGQDVLDGVDSILALHCDPGVDVGHVGLKSGPITSATDPVRIQVRGAGGHTSRPHLTQDLVYALGSIATQLPAALTRRMDPCSGVNLTWGAIHAGSAFNAIPSSGTLEGT
;
A
#
# COMPACT_ATOMS: atom_id res chain seq x y z
N MET A 1 25.56 -45.36 -0.62
CA MET A 1 26.23 -44.09 -0.23
C MET A 1 26.73 -43.32 -1.45
N GLU A 2 27.32 -43.98 -2.47
CA GLU A 2 27.75 -43.34 -3.73
C GLU A 2 26.62 -42.73 -4.59
N GLN A 3 25.47 -43.40 -4.72
CA GLN A 3 24.34 -42.86 -5.50
C GLN A 3 23.77 -41.55 -4.93
N SER A 4 23.87 -41.34 -3.61
CA SER A 4 23.38 -40.12 -2.95
C SER A 4 24.37 -38.95 -3.12
N GLN A 5 25.68 -39.24 -3.21
CA GLN A 5 26.70 -38.23 -3.52
C GLN A 5 26.72 -37.82 -5.00
N GLN A 6 26.38 -38.73 -5.92
CA GLN A 6 26.27 -38.42 -7.35
C GLN A 6 25.11 -37.47 -7.67
N VAL A 7 23.92 -37.70 -7.11
CA VAL A 7 22.74 -36.83 -7.28
C VAL A 7 22.96 -35.43 -6.69
N LEU A 8 23.64 -35.34 -5.54
CA LEU A 8 24.05 -34.05 -4.97
C LEU A 8 25.05 -33.31 -5.87
N SER A 9 25.96 -34.04 -6.54
CA SER A 9 26.92 -33.43 -7.48
C SER A 9 26.27 -32.92 -8.77
N GLU A 10 25.21 -33.58 -9.25
CA GLU A 10 24.52 -33.24 -10.48
C GLU A 10 23.56 -32.06 -10.27
N ALA A 11 22.83 -32.04 -9.15
CA ALA A 11 22.05 -30.87 -8.72
C ALA A 11 22.93 -29.65 -8.47
N SER A 12 24.13 -29.83 -7.90
CA SER A 12 25.11 -28.74 -7.70
C SER A 12 25.69 -28.23 -9.01
N ARG A 13 25.91 -29.11 -10.00
CA ARG A 13 26.35 -28.73 -11.36
C ARG A 13 25.25 -28.04 -12.17
N GLN A 14 23.99 -28.47 -12.04
CA GLN A 14 22.83 -27.80 -12.65
C GLN A 14 22.48 -26.46 -11.96
N ARG A 15 22.80 -26.32 -10.66
CA ARG A 15 22.71 -25.05 -9.92
C ARG A 15 23.76 -24.04 -10.42
N ALA A 16 25.01 -24.46 -10.57
CA ALA A 16 26.10 -23.62 -11.09
C ALA A 16 25.93 -23.16 -12.55
N MET A 17 24.97 -23.71 -13.31
CA MET A 17 24.79 -23.45 -14.74
C MET A 17 23.81 -22.30 -15.04
N LEU A 18 22.97 -21.90 -14.08
CA LEU A 18 22.10 -20.73 -14.21
C LEU A 18 22.70 -19.58 -13.41
N GLY A 19 23.01 -18.45 -14.07
CA GLY A 19 23.33 -17.22 -13.34
C GLY A 19 22.17 -16.76 -12.44
N PRO A 20 22.36 -15.69 -11.64
CA PRO A 20 21.36 -15.23 -10.67
C PRO A 20 19.96 -15.03 -11.27
N GLU A 21 19.88 -14.47 -12.48
CA GLU A 21 18.63 -14.26 -13.22
C GLU A 21 17.92 -15.58 -13.54
N GLY A 22 18.67 -16.60 -13.98
CA GLY A 22 18.12 -17.92 -14.27
C GLY A 22 17.65 -18.64 -13.01
N LEU A 23 18.37 -18.47 -11.89
CA LEU A 23 17.94 -19.00 -10.58
C LEU A 23 16.66 -18.35 -10.09
N ILE A 24 16.52 -17.04 -10.25
CA ILE A 24 15.30 -16.28 -9.93
C ILE A 24 14.14 -16.81 -10.77
N ALA A 25 14.27 -16.81 -12.10
CA ALA A 25 13.21 -17.24 -13.01
C ALA A 25 12.74 -18.68 -12.73
N ARG A 26 13.70 -19.61 -12.54
CA ARG A 26 13.40 -21.01 -12.17
C ARG A 26 12.66 -21.10 -10.84
N THR A 27 13.13 -20.37 -9.82
CA THR A 27 12.52 -20.42 -8.48
C THR A 27 11.09 -19.89 -8.50
N VAL A 28 10.85 -18.77 -9.18
CA VAL A 28 9.50 -18.21 -9.31
C VAL A 28 8.59 -19.17 -10.06
N ALA A 29 9.06 -19.81 -11.14
CA ALA A 29 8.28 -20.81 -11.87
C ALA A 29 7.93 -22.04 -11.00
N GLU A 30 8.90 -22.58 -10.25
CA GLU A 30 8.68 -23.71 -9.33
C GLU A 30 7.69 -23.37 -8.21
N ARG A 31 7.70 -22.12 -7.73
CA ARG A 31 6.90 -21.66 -6.59
C ARG A 31 5.60 -20.97 -7.00
N ALA A 32 5.32 -20.83 -8.30
CA ALA A 32 4.18 -20.08 -8.82
C ALA A 32 2.83 -20.50 -8.20
N THR A 33 2.61 -21.81 -8.01
CA THR A 33 1.38 -22.29 -7.37
C THR A 33 1.28 -21.87 -5.91
N ALA A 34 2.35 -22.06 -5.14
CA ALA A 34 2.40 -21.65 -3.73
C ALA A 34 2.20 -20.14 -3.58
N LEU A 35 2.78 -19.31 -4.46
CA LEU A 35 2.61 -17.86 -4.43
C LEU A 35 1.18 -17.42 -4.76
N ARG A 36 0.51 -18.11 -5.71
CA ARG A 36 -0.93 -17.89 -5.94
C ARG A 36 -1.76 -18.28 -4.73
N ASP A 37 -1.39 -19.35 -4.03
CA ASP A 37 -2.12 -19.80 -2.85
C ASP A 37 -1.93 -18.84 -1.66
N VAL A 38 -0.73 -18.27 -1.49
CA VAL A 38 -0.44 -17.14 -0.59
C VAL A 38 -1.34 -15.95 -0.91
N ARG A 39 -1.35 -15.48 -2.16
CA ARG A 39 -2.21 -14.36 -2.59
C ARG A 39 -3.68 -14.64 -2.31
N ARG A 40 -4.15 -15.85 -2.61
CA ARG A 40 -5.54 -16.26 -2.36
C ARG A 40 -5.85 -16.42 -0.87
N HIS A 41 -4.88 -16.80 -0.05
CA HIS A 41 -5.03 -16.84 1.40
C HIS A 41 -5.25 -15.43 1.95
N LEU A 42 -4.38 -14.48 1.57
CA LEU A 42 -4.49 -13.08 1.93
C LEU A 42 -5.82 -12.48 1.46
N HIS A 43 -6.22 -12.73 0.21
CA HIS A 43 -7.50 -12.27 -0.33
C HIS A 43 -8.74 -12.74 0.47
N ARG A 44 -8.69 -13.97 1.02
CA ARG A 44 -9.79 -14.53 1.81
C ARG A 44 -9.88 -13.96 3.21
N HIS A 45 -8.79 -13.43 3.76
CA HIS A 45 -8.71 -12.94 5.13
C HIS A 45 -8.21 -11.49 5.17
N PRO A 46 -8.94 -10.56 4.51
CA PRO A 46 -8.54 -9.16 4.51
C PRO A 46 -8.73 -8.54 5.90
N GLU A 47 -7.80 -7.69 6.30
CA GLU A 47 -7.84 -6.93 7.56
C GLU A 47 -7.72 -5.44 7.28
N LEU A 48 -8.42 -4.62 8.06
CA LEU A 48 -8.40 -3.17 7.90
C LEU A 48 -7.05 -2.57 8.35
N SER A 49 -6.80 -1.35 7.92
CA SER A 49 -5.65 -0.55 8.34
C SER A 49 -5.47 -0.55 9.87
N HIS A 50 -4.25 -0.85 10.33
CA HIS A 50 -3.83 -1.07 11.74
C HIS A 50 -4.39 -2.31 12.46
N GLU A 51 -5.23 -3.10 11.82
CA GLU A 51 -5.80 -4.33 12.37
C GLU A 51 -5.26 -5.59 11.66
N GLU A 52 -4.20 -5.45 10.86
CA GLU A 52 -3.57 -6.49 10.01
C GLU A 52 -2.79 -7.56 10.81
N HIS A 53 -3.30 -7.98 11.96
CA HIS A 53 -2.62 -8.89 12.88
C HIS A 53 -2.42 -10.29 12.30
N ALA A 54 -3.47 -10.91 11.75
CA ALA A 54 -3.39 -12.25 11.17
C ALA A 54 -2.56 -12.25 9.88
N THR A 55 -2.65 -11.17 9.11
CA THR A 55 -1.85 -10.91 7.91
C THR A 55 -0.36 -10.84 8.26
N THR A 56 -0.02 -10.09 9.31
CA THR A 56 1.34 -10.01 9.84
C THR A 56 1.86 -11.38 10.29
N ASP A 57 1.03 -12.12 11.03
CA ASP A 57 1.35 -13.46 11.52
C ASP A 57 1.65 -14.41 10.36
N PHE A 58 0.79 -14.39 9.35
CA PHE A 58 0.92 -15.22 8.16
C PHE A 58 2.20 -14.90 7.36
N ILE A 59 2.48 -13.62 7.10
CA ILE A 59 3.69 -13.21 6.37
C ILE A 59 4.95 -13.57 7.17
N ALA A 60 4.95 -13.34 8.49
CA ALA A 60 6.07 -13.71 9.36
C ALA A 60 6.32 -15.23 9.31
N GLN A 61 5.26 -16.04 9.34
CA GLN A 61 5.38 -17.49 9.17
C GLN A 61 5.97 -17.84 7.79
N GLN A 62 5.47 -17.25 6.70
CA GLN A 62 5.98 -17.53 5.37
C GLN A 62 7.47 -17.18 5.22
N LEU A 63 7.93 -16.08 5.84
CA LEU A 63 9.35 -15.70 5.85
C LEU A 63 10.19 -16.64 6.72
N ALA A 64 9.68 -17.04 7.89
CA ALA A 64 10.37 -18.00 8.76
C ALA A 64 10.55 -19.37 8.10
N GLU A 65 9.57 -19.82 7.31
CA GLU A 65 9.66 -21.04 6.49
C GLU A 65 10.76 -20.97 5.41
N LEU A 66 11.17 -19.76 5.01
CA LEU A 66 12.32 -19.53 4.13
C LEU A 66 13.65 -19.49 4.90
N GLY A 67 13.64 -19.70 6.22
CA GLY A 67 14.83 -19.61 7.07
C GLY A 67 15.24 -18.17 7.44
N LEU A 68 14.36 -17.20 7.18
CA LEU A 68 14.59 -15.80 7.53
C LEU A 68 14.13 -15.48 8.96
N ALA A 69 14.59 -14.35 9.50
CA ALA A 69 14.25 -13.86 10.83
C ALA A 69 13.42 -12.57 10.74
N PRO A 70 12.09 -12.67 10.54
CA PRO A 70 11.23 -11.50 10.44
C PRO A 70 11.15 -10.76 11.79
N ARG A 71 11.20 -9.43 11.73
CA ARG A 71 11.10 -8.53 12.88
C ARG A 71 9.79 -7.76 12.80
N ARG A 72 8.95 -7.92 13.83
CA ARG A 72 7.73 -7.13 13.98
C ARG A 72 8.07 -5.71 14.41
N MET A 73 7.28 -4.78 13.88
CA MET A 73 7.28 -3.37 14.24
C MET A 73 6.23 -3.14 15.34
N ALA A 74 6.25 -2.00 16.01
CA ALA A 74 5.11 -1.53 16.78
C ALA A 74 3.90 -1.37 15.84
N GLY A 75 2.74 -1.86 16.28
CA GLY A 75 1.56 -2.04 15.42
C GLY A 75 1.62 -3.36 14.66
N THR A 76 1.22 -3.33 13.40
CA THR A 76 1.09 -4.49 12.50
C THR A 76 2.17 -4.53 11.42
N GLY A 77 3.14 -3.61 11.43
CA GLY A 77 4.24 -3.64 10.47
C GLY A 77 5.18 -4.83 10.64
N LEU A 78 5.80 -5.26 9.54
CA LEU A 78 6.80 -6.34 9.55
C LEU A 78 7.96 -5.98 8.62
N ILE A 79 9.19 -6.23 9.07
CA ILE A 79 10.35 -6.16 8.21
C ILE A 79 11.15 -7.46 8.26
N CYS A 80 11.95 -7.72 7.23
CA CYS A 80 12.84 -8.86 7.24
C CYS A 80 14.03 -8.63 6.31
N ASP A 81 15.24 -8.84 6.80
CA ASP A 81 16.46 -8.64 6.00
C ASP A 81 16.93 -9.98 5.42
N ILE A 82 17.27 -9.98 4.13
CA ILE A 82 18.00 -11.04 3.45
C ILE A 82 19.46 -10.59 3.37
N PRO A 83 20.40 -11.32 3.99
CA PRO A 83 21.80 -10.92 4.01
C PRO A 83 22.41 -10.99 2.60
N GLY A 84 23.20 -9.97 2.27
CA GLY A 84 24.07 -9.98 1.09
C GLY A 84 25.45 -10.53 1.42
N ALA A 85 26.22 -10.87 0.37
CA ALA A 85 27.60 -11.33 0.48
C ALA A 85 28.58 -10.22 0.90
N ASP A 86 28.21 -8.95 0.67
CA ASP A 86 29.02 -7.78 1.04
C ASP A 86 28.30 -6.96 2.13
N PRO A 87 28.65 -7.16 3.42
CA PRO A 87 28.00 -6.46 4.53
C PRO A 87 28.38 -4.97 4.63
N SER A 88 29.32 -4.49 3.79
CA SER A 88 29.68 -3.06 3.75
C SER A 88 28.72 -2.23 2.91
N LEU A 89 27.84 -2.88 2.13
CA LEU A 89 26.86 -2.20 1.30
C LEU A 89 25.57 -1.99 2.09
N GLU A 90 25.01 -0.79 1.97
CA GLU A 90 23.64 -0.51 2.41
C GLU A 90 22.65 -1.43 1.68
N LEU A 91 21.51 -1.69 2.29
CA LEU A 91 20.46 -2.56 1.79
C LEU A 91 19.65 -1.89 0.66
N MET A 92 19.04 -2.72 -0.18
CA MET A 92 17.93 -2.31 -1.06
C MET A 92 16.61 -2.74 -0.42
N GLY A 93 15.63 -1.86 -0.35
CA GLY A 93 14.29 -2.13 0.16
C GLY A 93 13.35 -2.68 -0.91
N LEU A 94 12.51 -3.65 -0.55
CA LEU A 94 11.33 -4.06 -1.31
C LEU A 94 10.10 -3.86 -0.43
N ARG A 95 9.17 -3.00 -0.85
CA ARG A 95 7.99 -2.63 -0.06
C ARG A 95 6.71 -3.22 -0.65
N ALA A 96 5.89 -3.79 0.24
CA ALA A 96 4.48 -4.11 0.01
C ALA A 96 3.63 -3.45 1.11
N ASP A 97 2.50 -2.88 0.75
CA ASP A 97 1.41 -2.54 1.67
C ASP A 97 0.61 -3.80 2.02
N MET A 98 -0.15 -3.76 3.13
CA MET A 98 -0.80 -4.94 3.70
C MET A 98 -2.30 -4.79 3.93
N ASP A 99 -2.82 -3.59 4.10
CA ASP A 99 -4.19 -3.38 4.53
C ASP A 99 -5.22 -3.64 3.43
N ALA A 100 -6.44 -3.91 3.85
CA ALA A 100 -7.61 -4.01 3.01
C ALA A 100 -8.56 -2.82 3.23
N LEU A 101 -9.57 -2.74 2.37
CA LEU A 101 -10.58 -1.68 2.41
C LEU A 101 -11.89 -2.18 3.03
N GLY A 102 -12.57 -1.28 3.75
CA GLY A 102 -13.92 -1.48 4.30
C GLY A 102 -15.02 -1.42 3.24
N ILE A 103 -14.86 -2.19 2.15
CA ILE A 103 -15.85 -2.32 1.08
C ILE A 103 -16.22 -3.78 0.83
N PRO A 104 -17.50 -4.11 0.58
CA PRO A 104 -17.93 -5.47 0.27
C PRO A 104 -17.31 -5.98 -1.03
N GLU A 105 -16.81 -7.22 -1.03
CA GLU A 105 -16.35 -7.86 -2.26
C GLU A 105 -17.54 -8.29 -3.13
N LEU A 106 -17.53 -7.86 -4.40
CA LEU A 106 -18.56 -8.21 -5.38
C LEU A 106 -18.17 -9.38 -6.30
N SER A 107 -16.93 -9.87 -6.18
CA SER A 107 -16.42 -10.95 -7.02
C SER A 107 -17.04 -12.30 -6.64
N THR A 108 -17.11 -13.21 -7.61
CA THR A 108 -17.65 -14.57 -7.42
C THR A 108 -16.56 -15.64 -7.40
N VAL A 109 -15.31 -15.24 -7.17
CA VAL A 109 -14.16 -16.16 -7.22
C VAL A 109 -14.17 -17.13 -6.02
N PRO A 110 -13.61 -18.35 -6.16
CA PRO A 110 -13.57 -19.34 -5.08
C PRO A 110 -12.79 -18.89 -3.84
N TYR A 111 -11.97 -17.85 -3.97
CA TYR A 111 -11.11 -17.29 -2.93
C TYR A 111 -11.56 -15.90 -2.47
N ARG A 112 -12.83 -15.54 -2.70
CA ARG A 112 -13.40 -14.27 -2.21
C ARG A 112 -13.23 -14.14 -0.69
N SER A 113 -13.21 -12.91 -0.21
CA SER A 113 -13.19 -12.53 1.18
C SER A 113 -14.22 -13.31 2.00
N THR A 114 -13.76 -13.79 3.14
CA THR A 114 -14.59 -14.43 4.18
C THR A 114 -15.01 -13.45 5.27
N VAL A 115 -14.48 -12.22 5.22
CA VAL A 115 -14.78 -11.15 6.16
C VAL A 115 -15.83 -10.23 5.53
N GLU A 116 -17.01 -10.17 6.14
CA GLU A 116 -18.13 -9.39 5.62
C GLU A 116 -17.77 -7.90 5.56
N GLY A 117 -17.98 -7.28 4.39
CA GLY A 117 -17.75 -5.85 4.19
C GLY A 117 -16.27 -5.43 4.07
N VAL A 118 -15.32 -6.36 4.04
CA VAL A 118 -13.88 -6.05 3.89
C VAL A 118 -13.30 -6.82 2.71
N SER A 119 -12.46 -6.17 1.90
CA SER A 119 -11.83 -6.79 0.73
C SER A 119 -10.50 -6.13 0.32
N HIS A 120 -9.59 -6.92 -0.25
CA HIS A 120 -8.39 -6.40 -0.93
C HIS A 120 -8.75 -5.87 -2.33
N ALA A 121 -9.42 -4.74 -2.38
CA ALA A 121 -9.84 -4.11 -3.64
C ALA A 121 -8.75 -3.27 -4.32
N CYS A 122 -7.70 -2.88 -3.59
CA CYS A 122 -6.53 -2.15 -4.11
C CYS A 122 -5.38 -3.09 -4.56
N GLY A 123 -5.50 -4.39 -4.27
CA GLY A 123 -4.52 -5.40 -4.70
C GLY A 123 -3.34 -5.62 -3.75
N HIS A 124 -3.42 -5.16 -2.50
CA HIS A 124 -2.34 -5.32 -1.51
C HIS A 124 -1.98 -6.81 -1.24
N ASP A 125 -2.94 -7.72 -1.40
CA ASP A 125 -2.70 -9.17 -1.40
C ASP A 125 -1.76 -9.65 -2.52
N VAL A 126 -1.78 -8.98 -3.67
CA VAL A 126 -0.82 -9.20 -4.76
C VAL A 126 0.55 -8.60 -4.41
N HIS A 127 0.60 -7.41 -3.82
CA HIS A 127 1.85 -6.75 -3.45
C HIS A 127 2.63 -7.57 -2.42
N MET A 128 1.94 -8.04 -1.37
CA MET A 128 2.51 -8.94 -0.36
C MET A 128 3.03 -10.25 -0.98
N SER A 129 2.23 -10.89 -1.84
CA SER A 129 2.63 -12.12 -2.54
C SER A 129 3.83 -11.90 -3.46
N ALA A 130 3.92 -10.75 -4.13
CA ALA A 130 5.04 -10.41 -5.00
C ALA A 130 6.35 -10.25 -4.20
N VAL A 131 6.32 -9.56 -3.06
CA VAL A 131 7.50 -9.40 -2.18
C VAL A 131 7.89 -10.75 -1.55
N LEU A 132 6.94 -11.59 -1.14
CA LEU A 132 7.23 -12.97 -0.69
C LEU A 132 7.83 -13.83 -1.81
N GLY A 133 7.37 -13.65 -3.05
CA GLY A 133 7.95 -14.30 -4.23
C GLY A 133 9.39 -13.87 -4.49
N ALA A 134 9.65 -12.56 -4.40
CA ALA A 134 11.01 -12.02 -4.48
C ALA A 134 11.89 -12.57 -3.35
N ALA A 135 11.40 -12.61 -2.12
CA ALA A 135 12.12 -13.18 -0.98
C ALA A 135 12.50 -14.65 -1.22
N THR A 136 11.56 -15.45 -1.71
CA THR A 136 11.78 -16.87 -2.02
C THR A 136 12.89 -17.07 -3.05
N ALA A 137 12.97 -16.21 -4.08
CA ALA A 137 14.02 -16.25 -5.08
C ALA A 137 15.36 -15.73 -4.55
N LEU A 138 15.34 -14.61 -3.83
CA LEU A 138 16.54 -13.94 -3.34
C LEU A 138 17.26 -14.73 -2.25
N VAL A 139 16.53 -15.45 -1.39
CA VAL A 139 17.14 -16.37 -0.41
C VAL A 139 18.00 -17.42 -1.12
N ARG A 140 17.50 -18.03 -2.21
CA ARG A 140 18.29 -19.00 -2.97
C ARG A 140 19.52 -18.37 -3.63
N VAL A 141 19.39 -17.15 -4.14
CA VAL A 141 20.53 -16.40 -4.70
C VAL A 141 21.56 -16.07 -3.61
N ALA A 142 21.11 -15.75 -2.40
CA ALA A 142 21.97 -15.52 -1.24
C ALA A 142 22.68 -16.79 -0.78
N ASP A 143 21.99 -17.94 -0.73
CA ASP A 143 22.56 -19.25 -0.39
C ASP A 143 23.69 -19.66 -1.35
N GLU A 144 23.62 -19.22 -2.61
CA GLU A 144 24.68 -19.43 -3.61
C GLU A 144 25.82 -18.39 -3.54
N GLY A 145 25.74 -17.42 -2.62
CA GLY A 145 26.72 -16.34 -2.45
C GLY A 145 26.69 -15.31 -3.58
N ALA A 146 25.66 -15.32 -4.43
CA ALA A 146 25.56 -14.46 -5.60
C ALA A 146 24.80 -13.16 -5.33
N LEU A 147 24.11 -13.05 -4.18
CA LEU A 147 23.44 -11.82 -3.77
C LEU A 147 24.46 -10.86 -3.15
N ARG A 148 25.04 -9.96 -3.94
CA ARG A 148 26.07 -9.02 -3.44
C ARG A 148 25.51 -8.05 -2.39
N ARG A 149 24.40 -7.38 -2.69
CA ARG A 149 23.73 -6.38 -1.83
C ARG A 149 22.58 -7.04 -1.08
N GLY A 150 22.53 -6.85 0.24
CA GLY A 150 21.40 -7.35 1.05
C GLY A 150 20.08 -6.65 0.72
N VAL A 151 18.97 -7.27 1.08
CA VAL A 151 17.62 -6.77 0.77
C VAL A 151 16.77 -6.68 2.03
N ARG A 152 16.17 -5.52 2.29
CA ARG A 152 15.15 -5.35 3.34
C ARG A 152 13.77 -5.49 2.75
N LEU A 153 13.02 -6.48 3.20
CA LEU A 153 11.61 -6.64 2.90
C LEU A 153 10.83 -5.79 3.90
N VAL A 154 9.94 -4.92 3.41
CA VAL A 154 9.10 -4.04 4.22
C VAL A 154 7.65 -4.35 3.90
N PHE A 155 6.91 -4.83 4.90
CA PHE A 155 5.46 -5.02 4.83
C PHE A 155 4.81 -3.93 5.68
N GLN A 156 4.24 -2.94 4.98
CA GLN A 156 3.74 -1.69 5.54
C GLN A 156 2.24 -1.80 5.83
N PRO A 157 1.79 -1.48 7.06
CA PRO A 157 0.38 -1.41 7.38
C PRO A 157 -0.23 -0.08 6.93
N ALA A 158 -1.56 0.01 6.99
CA ALA A 158 -2.32 1.25 6.92
C ALA A 158 -1.92 2.20 5.78
N GLU A 159 -1.79 1.70 4.55
CA GLU A 159 -1.58 2.54 3.37
C GLU A 159 -2.82 3.38 3.07
N GLU A 160 -4.01 2.80 3.24
CA GLU A 160 -5.31 3.40 2.88
C GLU A 160 -5.81 4.45 3.90
N MET A 161 -5.03 4.75 4.94
CA MET A 161 -5.37 5.76 5.96
C MET A 161 -4.46 6.99 5.92
N HIS A 162 -4.99 8.08 6.47
CA HIS A 162 -4.27 9.34 6.60
C HIS A 162 -4.23 9.79 8.08
N PRO A 163 -3.04 9.97 8.68
CA PRO A 163 -1.70 9.68 8.13
C PRO A 163 -1.50 8.18 7.88
N CYS A 164 -0.69 7.83 6.87
CA CYS A 164 -0.46 6.43 6.50
C CYS A 164 0.61 5.76 7.38
N GLY A 165 0.58 4.42 7.43
CA GLY A 165 1.50 3.62 8.24
C GLY A 165 2.97 3.71 7.82
N ALA A 166 3.28 4.27 6.65
CA ALA A 166 4.66 4.51 6.23
C ALA A 166 5.40 5.44 7.22
N LEU A 167 4.75 6.49 7.70
CA LEU A 167 5.34 7.44 8.65
C LEU A 167 5.65 6.77 9.98
N GLU A 168 4.80 5.84 10.42
CA GLU A 168 5.02 5.06 11.64
C GLU A 168 6.22 4.12 11.51
N LEU A 169 6.40 3.48 10.36
CA LEU A 169 7.56 2.62 10.12
C LEU A 169 8.86 3.43 10.02
N ILE A 170 8.81 4.60 9.39
CA ILE A 170 9.96 5.53 9.34
C ILE A 170 10.35 5.97 10.76
N GLY A 171 9.37 6.27 11.61
CA GLY A 171 9.60 6.58 13.03
C GLY A 171 10.16 5.41 13.86
N GLN A 172 10.24 4.22 13.28
CA GLN A 172 10.79 3.00 13.87
C GLN A 172 12.03 2.51 13.10
N ASP A 173 12.74 3.43 12.43
CA ASP A 173 14.04 3.19 11.80
C ASP A 173 14.00 2.15 10.66
N VAL A 174 12.85 1.98 9.98
CA VAL A 174 12.72 1.02 8.86
C VAL A 174 13.70 1.31 7.71
N LEU A 175 14.08 2.59 7.55
CA LEU A 175 14.99 3.05 6.50
C LEU A 175 16.47 3.02 6.91
N ASP A 176 16.79 2.68 8.16
CA ASP A 176 18.17 2.65 8.61
C ASP A 176 18.99 1.61 7.83
N GLY A 177 20.05 2.09 7.20
CA GLY A 177 20.93 1.29 6.34
C GLY A 177 20.31 0.89 5.01
N VAL A 178 19.23 1.56 4.55
CA VAL A 178 18.60 1.35 3.24
C VAL A 178 18.88 2.56 2.34
N ASP A 179 19.54 2.36 1.19
CA ASP A 179 19.87 3.46 0.26
C ASP A 179 18.88 3.61 -0.90
N SER A 180 18.12 2.57 -1.21
CA SER A 180 17.09 2.62 -2.25
C SER A 180 15.94 1.69 -1.90
N ILE A 181 14.72 2.03 -2.32
CA ILE A 181 13.53 1.20 -2.11
C ILE A 181 12.75 1.07 -3.42
N LEU A 182 12.23 -0.13 -3.67
CA LEU A 182 11.36 -0.44 -4.79
C LEU A 182 10.00 -0.89 -4.26
N ALA A 183 8.94 -0.49 -4.95
CA ALA A 183 7.58 -0.95 -4.71
C ALA A 183 6.89 -1.13 -6.07
N LEU A 184 5.87 -2.00 -6.09
CA LEU A 184 4.99 -2.17 -7.24
C LEU A 184 3.55 -1.96 -6.76
N HIS A 185 2.73 -1.39 -7.62
CA HIS A 185 1.30 -1.28 -7.41
C HIS A 185 0.58 -1.89 -8.60
N CYS A 186 -0.49 -2.65 -8.34
CA CYS A 186 -1.37 -3.15 -9.39
C CYS A 186 -2.07 -1.96 -10.06
N ASP A 187 -2.00 -1.87 -11.39
CA ASP A 187 -2.71 -0.86 -12.16
C ASP A 187 -3.66 -1.56 -13.15
N PRO A 188 -4.99 -1.46 -12.95
CA PRO A 188 -5.98 -2.02 -13.89
C PRO A 188 -5.86 -1.47 -15.32
N GLY A 189 -5.19 -0.34 -15.52
CA GLY A 189 -4.93 0.27 -16.83
C GLY A 189 -3.71 -0.30 -17.57
N VAL A 190 -2.93 -1.20 -16.96
CA VAL A 190 -1.72 -1.78 -17.55
C VAL A 190 -1.92 -3.28 -17.80
N ASP A 191 -1.70 -3.71 -19.05
CA ASP A 191 -1.81 -5.12 -19.43
C ASP A 191 -0.78 -6.01 -18.72
N VAL A 192 -1.22 -7.20 -18.31
CA VAL A 192 -0.36 -8.21 -17.68
C VAL A 192 0.88 -8.49 -18.54
N GLY A 193 2.05 -8.54 -17.88
CA GLY A 193 3.34 -8.72 -18.53
C GLY A 193 4.10 -7.42 -18.80
N HIS A 194 3.47 -6.27 -18.53
CA HIS A 194 4.10 -4.96 -18.61
C HIS A 194 4.32 -4.35 -17.23
N VAL A 195 5.34 -3.51 -17.11
CA VAL A 195 5.62 -2.68 -15.94
C VAL A 195 5.73 -1.24 -16.41
N GLY A 196 4.86 -0.37 -15.88
CA GLY A 196 4.91 1.07 -16.13
C GLY A 196 5.94 1.74 -15.23
N LEU A 197 6.79 2.59 -15.80
CA LEU A 197 7.77 3.38 -15.05
C LEU A 197 7.64 4.85 -15.42
N LYS A 198 7.78 5.72 -14.43
CA LYS A 198 7.85 7.18 -14.62
C LYS A 198 8.98 7.72 -13.78
N SER A 199 9.86 8.52 -14.39
CA SER A 199 10.85 9.31 -13.65
C SER A 199 10.20 10.59 -13.12
N GLY A 200 10.45 10.92 -11.85
CA GLY A 200 9.80 12.03 -11.17
C GLY A 200 8.46 11.66 -10.55
N PRO A 201 7.57 12.64 -10.25
CA PRO A 201 6.31 12.40 -9.55
C PRO A 201 5.39 11.44 -10.29
N ILE A 202 4.96 10.35 -9.65
CA ILE A 202 4.07 9.33 -10.23
C ILE A 202 2.63 9.40 -9.70
N THR A 203 2.44 9.81 -8.45
CA THR A 203 1.13 10.02 -7.80
C THR A 203 0.98 11.48 -7.35
N SER A 204 -0.26 11.88 -7.05
CA SER A 204 -0.58 13.19 -6.49
C SER A 204 -0.43 13.18 -4.96
N ALA A 205 -0.07 14.33 -4.39
CA ALA A 205 -0.29 14.56 -2.96
C ALA A 205 -1.80 14.75 -2.70
N THR A 206 -2.27 14.26 -1.56
CA THR A 206 -3.67 14.35 -1.14
C THR A 206 -3.71 14.83 0.31
N ASP A 207 -4.47 15.89 0.57
CA ASP A 207 -4.63 16.48 1.89
C ASP A 207 -6.11 16.72 2.19
N PRO A 208 -6.61 16.41 3.40
CA PRO A 208 -7.97 16.75 3.78
C PRO A 208 -8.12 18.27 3.94
N VAL A 209 -9.11 18.84 3.27
CA VAL A 209 -9.49 20.26 3.37
C VAL A 209 -10.80 20.39 4.13
N ARG A 210 -10.77 21.15 5.23
CA ARG A 210 -11.96 21.51 6.02
C ARG A 210 -12.13 23.01 6.11
N ILE A 211 -13.25 23.52 5.62
CA ILE A 211 -13.64 24.93 5.75
C ILE A 211 -14.84 25.02 6.69
N GLN A 212 -14.66 25.73 7.81
CA GLN A 212 -15.75 26.05 8.72
C GLN A 212 -16.15 27.52 8.57
N VAL A 213 -17.44 27.76 8.33
CA VAL A 213 -18.02 29.11 8.24
C VAL A 213 -18.94 29.33 9.43
N ARG A 214 -18.84 30.49 10.07
CA ARG A 214 -19.65 30.87 11.24
C ARG A 214 -20.25 32.26 11.05
N GLY A 215 -21.42 32.47 11.63
CA GLY A 215 -22.14 33.74 11.51
C GLY A 215 -23.38 33.82 12.38
N ALA A 216 -24.06 34.97 12.31
CA ALA A 216 -25.32 35.20 13.01
C ALA A 216 -26.48 34.48 12.29
N GLY A 217 -26.98 33.39 12.87
CA GLY A 217 -28.19 32.72 12.40
C GLY A 217 -29.47 33.48 12.75
N GLY A 218 -30.64 32.93 12.40
CA GLY A 218 -31.93 33.53 12.75
C GLY A 218 -33.10 32.93 11.98
N HIS A 219 -34.25 33.61 12.00
CA HIS A 219 -35.42 33.14 11.28
C HIS A 219 -35.32 33.50 9.78
N THR A 220 -35.63 32.56 8.89
CA THR A 220 -35.63 32.77 7.43
C THR A 220 -36.55 33.88 6.93
N SER A 221 -37.50 34.37 7.75
CA SER A 221 -38.39 35.50 7.41
C SER A 221 -37.72 36.86 7.59
N ARG A 222 -36.55 36.91 8.23
CA ARG A 222 -35.79 38.15 8.50
C ARG A 222 -34.33 37.99 8.07
N PRO A 223 -34.04 37.62 6.81
CA PRO A 223 -32.68 37.32 6.37
C PRO A 223 -31.75 38.52 6.50
N HIS A 224 -32.27 39.76 6.37
CA HIS A 224 -31.54 41.01 6.54
C HIS A 224 -30.99 41.25 7.96
N LEU A 225 -31.42 40.47 8.96
CA LEU A 225 -30.88 40.49 10.33
C LEU A 225 -29.92 39.32 10.60
N THR A 226 -29.60 38.53 9.57
CA THR A 226 -28.78 37.32 9.68
C THR A 226 -27.62 37.36 8.70
N GLN A 227 -26.73 36.37 8.80
CA GLN A 227 -25.72 36.06 7.82
C GLN A 227 -26.10 34.74 7.17
N ASP A 228 -26.49 34.78 5.90
CA ASP A 228 -26.95 33.59 5.16
C ASP A 228 -25.76 32.65 4.87
N LEU A 229 -25.50 31.75 5.83
CA LEU A 229 -24.40 30.81 5.75
C LEU A 229 -24.61 29.73 4.70
N VAL A 230 -25.86 29.38 4.39
CA VAL A 230 -26.14 28.38 3.34
C VAL A 230 -25.74 28.95 1.99
N TYR A 231 -26.08 30.21 1.73
CA TYR A 231 -25.60 30.92 0.55
C TYR A 231 -24.06 31.01 0.52
N ALA A 232 -23.43 31.41 1.62
CA ALA A 232 -21.97 31.55 1.70
C ALA A 232 -21.25 30.21 1.42
N LEU A 233 -21.72 29.10 2.01
CA LEU A 233 -21.16 27.77 1.77
C LEU A 233 -21.35 27.33 0.32
N GLY A 234 -22.54 27.53 -0.27
CA GLY A 234 -22.77 27.22 -1.69
C GLY A 234 -21.87 28.04 -2.63
N SER A 235 -21.61 29.30 -2.28
CA SER A 235 -20.67 30.16 -3.00
C SER A 235 -19.24 29.63 -2.90
N ILE A 236 -18.77 29.25 -1.71
CA ILE A 236 -17.43 28.67 -1.53
C ILE A 236 -17.32 27.35 -2.29
N ALA A 237 -18.31 26.47 -2.14
CA ALA A 237 -18.30 25.14 -2.74
C ALA A 237 -18.15 25.19 -4.27
N THR A 238 -18.81 26.15 -4.91
CA THR A 238 -18.79 26.31 -6.37
C THR A 238 -17.62 27.16 -6.88
N GLN A 239 -17.30 28.26 -6.19
CA GLN A 239 -16.34 29.24 -6.68
C GLN A 239 -14.90 28.88 -6.32
N LEU A 240 -14.64 28.22 -5.19
CA LEU A 240 -13.26 27.92 -4.79
C LEU A 240 -12.57 26.95 -5.78
N PRO A 241 -13.16 25.79 -6.16
CA PRO A 241 -12.56 24.94 -7.19
C PRO A 241 -12.38 25.68 -8.53
N ALA A 242 -13.36 26.49 -8.93
CA ALA A 242 -13.29 27.28 -10.16
C ALA A 242 -12.22 28.40 -10.13
N ALA A 243 -11.92 28.96 -8.95
CA ALA A 243 -10.87 29.95 -8.78
C ALA A 243 -9.49 29.30 -8.77
N LEU A 244 -9.35 28.10 -8.21
CA LEU A 244 -8.08 27.35 -8.17
C LEU A 244 -7.58 27.05 -9.59
N THR A 245 -8.45 26.60 -10.49
CA THR A 245 -8.07 26.31 -11.89
C THR A 245 -7.53 27.52 -12.64
N ARG A 246 -7.81 28.75 -12.19
CA ARG A 246 -7.27 30.00 -12.77
C ARG A 246 -6.02 30.52 -12.07
N ARG A 247 -5.67 29.99 -10.91
CA ARG A 247 -4.54 30.44 -10.08
C ARG A 247 -3.37 29.47 -10.07
N MET A 248 -3.59 28.25 -10.54
CA MET A 248 -2.57 27.21 -10.60
C MET A 248 -2.04 27.05 -12.02
N ASP A 249 -0.81 26.57 -12.13
CA ASP A 249 -0.23 26.21 -13.41
C ASP A 249 -1.11 25.14 -14.08
N PRO A 250 -1.62 25.34 -15.30
CA PRO A 250 -2.41 24.34 -16.02
C PRO A 250 -1.68 23.01 -16.23
N CYS A 251 -0.34 22.99 -16.16
CA CYS A 251 0.46 21.77 -16.21
C CYS A 251 0.53 21.04 -14.86
N SER A 252 0.13 21.68 -13.76
CA SER A 252 -0.01 21.04 -12.45
C SER A 252 -1.40 20.43 -12.32
N GLY A 253 -1.47 19.09 -12.27
CA GLY A 253 -2.72 18.37 -12.03
C GLY A 253 -3.20 18.60 -10.60
N VAL A 254 -4.12 19.52 -10.38
CA VAL A 254 -4.71 19.81 -9.07
C VAL A 254 -6.21 19.63 -9.14
N ASN A 255 -6.75 18.93 -8.14
CA ASN A 255 -8.17 18.68 -7.99
C ASN A 255 -8.56 19.04 -6.55
N LEU A 256 -9.65 19.78 -6.39
CA LEU A 256 -10.31 19.98 -5.10
C LEU A 256 -11.74 19.46 -5.26
N THR A 257 -12.07 18.40 -4.54
CA THR A 257 -13.38 17.77 -4.56
C THR A 257 -14.01 17.80 -3.17
N TRP A 258 -15.22 18.36 -3.07
CA TRP A 258 -15.99 18.34 -1.83
C TRP A 258 -16.68 16.99 -1.65
N GLY A 259 -16.35 16.28 -0.57
CA GLY A 259 -17.03 15.06 -0.17
C GLY A 259 -18.28 15.34 0.67
N ALA A 260 -18.31 16.47 1.39
CA ALA A 260 -19.44 16.81 2.26
C ALA A 260 -19.68 18.31 2.41
N ILE A 261 -20.96 18.66 2.59
CA ILE A 261 -21.43 19.99 2.99
C ILE A 261 -22.49 19.83 4.08
N HIS A 262 -22.33 20.52 5.21
CA HIS A 262 -23.25 20.44 6.35
C HIS A 262 -23.63 21.83 6.85
N ALA A 263 -24.93 22.14 6.91
CA ALA A 263 -25.44 23.38 7.48
C ALA A 263 -26.92 23.28 7.88
N GLY A 264 -27.25 23.74 9.09
CA GLY A 264 -28.63 23.84 9.57
C GLY A 264 -29.31 22.49 9.85
N SER A 265 -30.52 22.58 10.41
CA SER A 265 -31.34 21.41 10.78
C SER A 265 -32.83 21.63 10.56
N ALA A 266 -33.27 22.85 10.23
CA ALA A 266 -34.66 23.22 10.03
C ALA A 266 -34.80 24.16 8.83
N PHE A 267 -35.86 23.98 8.03
CA PHE A 267 -36.08 24.75 6.81
C PHE A 267 -36.42 26.24 7.04
N ASN A 268 -36.86 26.60 8.25
CA ASN A 268 -37.28 27.96 8.62
C ASN A 268 -36.24 28.70 9.49
N ALA A 269 -35.04 28.16 9.64
CA ALA A 269 -33.94 28.76 10.39
C ALA A 269 -32.66 28.86 9.54
N ILE A 270 -32.03 30.03 9.58
CA ILE A 270 -30.70 30.28 9.02
C ILE A 270 -29.68 29.83 10.09
N PRO A 271 -28.73 28.93 9.75
CA PRO A 271 -27.78 28.40 10.73
C PRO A 271 -26.72 29.42 11.14
N SER A 272 -26.12 29.22 12.32
CA SER A 272 -24.99 30.00 12.81
C SER A 272 -23.62 29.40 12.48
N SER A 273 -23.59 28.18 11.93
CA SER A 273 -22.38 27.53 11.44
C SER A 273 -22.69 26.52 10.35
N GLY A 274 -21.70 26.28 9.49
CA GLY A 274 -21.66 25.10 8.62
C GLY A 274 -20.25 24.80 8.13
N THR A 275 -20.11 23.68 7.45
CA THR A 275 -18.82 23.07 7.13
C THR A 275 -18.80 22.53 5.71
N LEU A 276 -17.64 22.64 5.06
CA LEU A 276 -17.26 21.94 3.84
C LEU A 276 -16.07 21.05 4.13
N GLU A 277 -16.10 19.80 3.67
CA GLU A 277 -15.03 18.82 3.83
C GLU A 277 -14.74 18.16 2.48
N GLY A 278 -13.47 18.03 2.12
CA GLY A 278 -13.02 17.54 0.82
C GLY A 278 -11.53 17.21 0.80
N THR A 279 -11.00 16.94 -0.40
CA THR A 279 -9.58 16.66 -0.69
C THR A 279 -9.18 17.30 -2.01
#